data_AF-A0A401Z5V3-F1
#
_entry.id   AF-A0A401Z5V3-F1
#
_cell.length_a   1.000
_cell.length_b   1.000
_cell.length_c   1.000
_cell.angle_alpha   90.00
_cell.angle_beta   90.00
_cell.angle_gamma   90.00
#
_symmetry.space_group_name_H-M   'P 1'
#
loop_
_entity.id
_entity.type
_entity.pdbx_description
1 polymer ?
#
loop_
_entity_poly.entity_id
_entity_poly.type
_entity_poly.pdbx_seq_one_letter_code
_entity_poly.pdbx_strand_id
1 'polypeptide(L)'
;MGVDTNAILAYGYDIGGGEPWRIREATGANGEIELDWYDPDSDGFIELCRERLMAGVGITARRPPRDETGFERERAAREALGVEFETYCSDGQPMYLLAAHAIIVARGDIKTIDLDALRAVPGREGWDAKLAAAVAALGITPTQDRPRWLLCSYWG
;
A
#
# COMPACT_ATOMS: atom_id res chain seq x y z
N MET A 1 1.48 -6.08 25.81
CA MET A 1 0.86 -6.54 24.56
C MET A 1 1.98 -7.06 23.69
N GLY A 2 1.79 -8.21 23.05
CA GLY A 2 2.85 -8.91 22.33
C GLY A 2 3.34 -8.05 21.15
N VAL A 3 4.65 -8.00 20.99
CA VAL A 3 5.29 -7.35 19.84
C VAL A 3 5.23 -8.35 18.69
N ASP A 4 4.41 -8.08 17.69
CA ASP A 4 4.32 -8.90 16.50
C ASP A 4 5.51 -8.59 15.59
N THR A 5 6.06 -9.62 14.97
CA THR A 5 7.13 -9.45 13.98
C THR A 5 6.79 -10.29 12.79
N ASN A 6 6.50 -9.61 11.70
CA ASN A 6 5.99 -10.25 10.51
C ASN A 6 7.03 -10.17 9.40
N ALA A 7 7.22 -11.28 8.69
CA ALA A 7 7.87 -11.27 7.39
C ALA A 7 6.80 -10.98 6.33
N ILE A 8 7.07 -10.02 5.46
CA ILE A 8 6.15 -9.58 4.42
C ILE A 8 6.85 -9.76 3.08
N LEU A 9 6.25 -10.57 2.19
CA LEU A 9 6.65 -10.67 0.79
C LEU A 9 5.52 -10.09 -0.06
N ALA A 10 5.74 -8.90 -0.62
CA ALA A 10 4.71 -8.16 -1.35
C ALA A 10 5.13 -7.91 -2.80
N TYR A 11 4.17 -7.90 -3.73
CA TYR A 11 4.41 -7.47 -5.11
C TYR A 11 3.85 -6.07 -5.32
N GLY A 12 4.73 -5.10 -5.52
CA GLY A 12 4.31 -3.70 -5.55
C GLY A 12 5.43 -2.68 -5.66
N TYR A 13 5.12 -1.48 -5.19
CA TYR A 13 6.03 -0.36 -5.04
C TYR A 13 6.28 -0.07 -3.56
N ASP A 14 7.55 0.19 -3.23
CA ASP A 14 7.91 0.82 -1.97
C ASP A 14 7.69 2.32 -2.11
N ILE A 15 6.76 2.85 -1.33
CA ILE A 15 6.43 4.29 -1.33
C ILE A 15 7.08 5.01 -0.14
N GLY A 16 7.71 4.29 0.79
CA GLY A 16 8.35 4.87 1.97
C GLY A 16 7.37 5.28 3.05
N GLY A 17 7.82 6.15 3.95
CA GLY A 17 7.02 6.67 5.06
C GLY A 17 7.90 7.42 6.06
N GLY A 18 7.36 8.48 6.67
CA GLY A 18 8.12 9.40 7.50
C GLY A 18 9.14 10.18 6.66
N GLU A 19 10.41 9.75 6.70
CA GLU A 19 11.50 10.27 5.87
C GLU A 19 12.51 9.13 5.57
N PRO A 20 12.83 8.82 4.28
CA PRO A 20 12.31 9.45 3.07
C PRO A 20 11.08 8.72 2.50
N TRP A 21 10.13 9.50 1.99
CA TRP A 21 9.18 9.02 0.98
C TRP A 21 9.92 8.61 -0.30
N ARG A 22 9.46 7.54 -0.93
CA ARG A 22 10.07 6.96 -2.13
C ARG A 22 9.26 7.26 -3.39
N ILE A 23 8.65 8.44 -3.43
CA ILE A 23 7.94 9.01 -4.58
C ILE A 23 8.63 10.29 -5.04
N ARG A 24 8.54 10.65 -6.32
CA ARG A 24 9.24 11.83 -6.88
C ARG A 24 8.64 13.14 -6.42
N GLU A 25 7.39 13.13 -5.99
CA GLU A 25 6.66 14.30 -5.50
C GLU A 25 7.06 14.68 -4.07
N ALA A 26 7.91 13.88 -3.42
CA ALA A 26 8.55 14.23 -2.16
C ALA A 26 9.75 15.18 -2.40
N THR A 27 9.48 16.40 -2.89
CA THR A 27 10.49 17.36 -3.37
C THR A 27 10.88 18.44 -2.36
N GLY A 28 10.12 18.60 -1.27
CA GLY A 28 10.39 19.63 -0.28
C GLY A 28 11.76 19.48 0.39
N ALA A 29 12.26 20.53 1.03
CA ALA A 29 13.58 20.53 1.68
C ALA A 29 13.74 19.43 2.75
N ASN A 30 12.62 18.95 3.30
CA ASN A 30 12.54 17.85 4.27
C ASN A 30 11.86 16.59 3.69
N GLY A 31 11.74 16.47 2.36
CA GLY A 31 11.00 15.39 1.71
C GLY A 31 9.47 15.54 1.81
N GLU A 32 8.98 16.78 1.92
CA GLU A 32 7.54 17.08 1.90
C GLU A 32 6.93 16.70 0.56
N ILE A 33 5.72 16.14 0.61
CA ILE A 33 4.97 15.69 -0.56
C ILE A 33 4.23 16.88 -1.17
N GLU A 34 4.46 17.13 -2.46
CA GLU A 34 3.81 18.18 -3.23
C GLU A 34 2.80 17.56 -4.21
N LEU A 35 1.53 17.49 -3.78
CA LEU A 35 0.40 17.05 -4.61
C LEU A 35 -0.76 18.03 -4.43
N ASP A 36 -1.48 18.32 -5.51
CA ASP A 36 -2.59 19.29 -5.54
C ASP A 36 -3.77 18.92 -4.61
N TRP A 37 -3.91 17.63 -4.31
CA TRP A 37 -4.94 17.09 -3.43
C TRP A 37 -4.46 16.80 -2.01
N TYR A 38 -3.16 16.87 -1.75
CA TYR A 38 -2.60 16.55 -0.44
C TYR A 38 -2.49 17.81 0.42
N ASP A 39 -3.09 17.75 1.60
CA ASP A 39 -2.97 18.77 2.63
C ASP A 39 -2.20 18.18 3.82
N PRO A 40 -0.96 18.64 4.11
CA PRO A 40 -0.14 18.10 5.19
C PRO A 40 -0.72 18.36 6.59
N ASP A 41 -1.63 19.32 6.75
CA ASP A 41 -2.31 19.62 8.01
C ASP A 41 -3.56 18.74 8.26
N SER A 42 -3.88 17.85 7.31
CA SER A 42 -5.07 16.99 7.33
C SER A 42 -4.79 15.57 7.85
N ASP A 43 -5.68 14.62 7.51
CA ASP A 43 -5.49 13.19 7.75
C ASP A 43 -4.16 12.69 7.15
N GLY A 44 -3.59 11.62 7.72
CA GLY A 44 -2.30 11.08 7.27
C GLY A 44 -2.29 10.73 5.78
N PHE A 45 -1.16 10.94 5.10
CA PHE A 45 -1.01 10.78 3.65
C PHE A 45 -1.60 9.46 3.10
N ILE A 46 -1.39 8.35 3.80
CA ILE A 46 -1.89 7.03 3.38
C ILE A 46 -3.42 6.92 3.48
N GLU A 47 -4.04 7.54 4.49
CA GLU A 47 -5.50 7.55 4.59
C GLU A 47 -6.11 8.36 3.43
N LEU A 48 -5.54 9.52 3.12
CA LEU A 48 -5.95 10.32 1.96
C LEU A 48 -5.75 9.56 0.64
N CYS A 49 -4.66 8.79 0.51
CA CYS A 49 -4.46 7.90 -0.64
C CYS A 49 -5.58 6.84 -0.75
N ARG A 50 -5.93 6.18 0.36
CA ARG A 50 -7.02 5.18 0.40
C ARG A 50 -8.34 5.82 -0.02
N GLU A 51 -8.68 6.98 0.55
CA GLU A 51 -9.89 7.71 0.20
C GLU A 51 -9.94 8.06 -1.29
N ARG A 52 -8.82 8.55 -1.85
CA ARG A 52 -8.74 8.91 -3.26
C ARG A 52 -8.90 7.70 -4.18
N LEU A 53 -8.29 6.56 -3.86
CA LEU A 53 -8.48 5.32 -4.61
C LEU A 53 -9.92 4.83 -4.54
N MET A 54 -10.53 4.83 -3.36
CA MET A 54 -11.93 4.47 -3.16
C MET A 54 -12.87 5.37 -3.97
N ALA A 55 -12.66 6.68 -3.93
CA ALA A 55 -13.44 7.64 -4.71
C ALA A 55 -13.31 7.37 -6.23
N GLY A 56 -12.12 6.98 -6.69
CA GLY A 56 -11.85 6.62 -8.09
C GLY A 56 -12.66 5.42 -8.60
N VAL A 57 -13.08 4.50 -7.72
CA VAL A 57 -13.95 3.36 -8.04
C VAL A 57 -15.43 3.60 -7.66
N GLY A 58 -15.79 4.85 -7.33
CA GLY A 58 -17.17 5.23 -7.02
C GLY A 58 -17.60 4.93 -5.57
N ILE A 59 -16.67 4.58 -4.69
CA ILE A 59 -16.93 4.38 -3.26
C ILE A 59 -16.64 5.70 -2.55
N THR A 60 -17.69 6.49 -2.27
CA THR A 60 -17.56 7.91 -1.84
C THR A 60 -18.04 8.21 -0.42
N ALA A 61 -18.70 7.28 0.27
CA ALA A 61 -19.31 7.58 1.56
C ALA A 61 -18.24 7.67 2.67
N ARG A 62 -18.11 8.81 3.34
CA ARG A 62 -17.18 9.01 4.48
C ARG A 62 -17.59 8.24 5.75
N ARG A 63 -18.84 7.75 5.80
CA ARG A 63 -19.40 6.95 6.89
C ARG A 63 -20.07 5.70 6.31
N PRO A 64 -19.80 4.50 6.83
CA PRO A 64 -20.56 3.31 6.47
C PRO A 64 -22.05 3.51 6.75
N PRO A 65 -22.97 3.00 5.91
CA PRO A 65 -24.32 2.72 6.37
C PRO A 65 -24.23 1.84 7.64
N ARG A 66 -25.24 1.93 8.50
CA ARG A 66 -25.16 1.48 9.90
C ARG A 66 -24.87 -0.04 10.06
N ASP A 67 -24.97 -0.78 8.97
CA ASP A 67 -24.80 -2.21 8.77
C ASP A 67 -23.50 -2.59 8.05
N GLU A 68 -22.80 -1.67 7.40
CA GLU A 68 -21.50 -1.91 6.76
C GLU A 68 -20.39 -1.61 7.77
N THR A 69 -19.52 -2.57 8.03
CA THR A 69 -18.31 -2.31 8.82
C THR A 69 -17.26 -1.62 7.96
N GLY A 70 -16.38 -0.79 8.56
CA GLY A 70 -15.23 -0.22 7.84
C GLY A 70 -14.39 -1.31 7.14
N PHE A 71 -14.34 -2.50 7.74
CA PHE A 71 -13.68 -3.69 7.19
C PHE A 71 -14.30 -4.21 5.89
N GLU A 72 -15.63 -4.29 5.80
CA GLU A 72 -16.31 -4.75 4.57
C GLU A 72 -16.09 -3.79 3.41
N ARG A 73 -16.06 -2.49 3.69
CA ARG A 73 -15.76 -1.47 2.70
C ARG A 73 -14.32 -1.52 2.23
N GLU A 74 -13.37 -1.64 3.15
CA GLU A 74 -11.95 -1.75 2.81
C GLU A 74 -11.71 -3.03 1.98
N ARG A 75 -12.37 -4.12 2.33
CA ARG A 75 -12.37 -5.35 1.55
C ARG A 75 -13.00 -5.16 0.15
N ALA A 76 -14.16 -4.51 0.04
CA ALA A 76 -14.79 -4.26 -1.25
C ALA A 76 -13.96 -3.33 -2.14
N ALA A 77 -13.35 -2.30 -1.54
CA ALA A 77 -12.40 -1.42 -2.22
C ALA A 77 -11.18 -2.20 -2.70
N ARG A 78 -10.60 -3.06 -1.86
CA ARG A 78 -9.49 -3.95 -2.23
C ARG A 78 -9.87 -4.91 -3.35
N GLU A 79 -11.07 -5.50 -3.32
CA GLU A 79 -11.58 -6.37 -4.38
C GLU A 79 -11.78 -5.60 -5.69
N ALA A 80 -12.26 -4.36 -5.63
CA ALA A 80 -12.49 -3.51 -6.79
C ALA A 80 -11.19 -2.93 -7.40
N LEU A 81 -10.27 -2.46 -6.56
CA LEU A 81 -9.00 -1.83 -6.95
C LEU A 81 -7.93 -2.87 -7.30
N GLY A 82 -7.96 -4.02 -6.62
CA GLY A 82 -6.93 -5.06 -6.72
C GLY A 82 -5.56 -4.63 -6.21
N VAL A 83 -5.51 -3.58 -5.38
CA VAL A 83 -4.30 -3.08 -4.69
C VAL A 83 -4.64 -2.69 -3.25
N GLU A 84 -3.64 -2.72 -2.37
CA GLU A 84 -3.72 -2.36 -0.96
C GLU A 84 -2.45 -1.66 -0.47
N PHE A 85 -2.56 -0.94 0.64
CA PHE A 85 -1.41 -0.36 1.33
C PHE A 85 -1.00 -1.27 2.49
N GLU A 86 0.22 -1.78 2.44
CA GLU A 86 0.81 -2.59 3.52
C GLU A 86 1.82 -1.78 4.30
N THR A 87 1.77 -1.90 5.62
CA THR A 87 2.73 -1.27 6.52
C THR A 87 3.90 -2.20 6.80
N TYR A 88 5.11 -1.66 6.80
CA TYR A 88 6.33 -2.35 7.20
C TYR A 88 7.24 -1.44 8.04
N CYS A 89 8.41 -1.93 8.42
CA CYS A 89 9.35 -1.31 9.35
C CYS A 89 8.88 -1.41 10.81
N SER A 90 8.08 -0.47 11.30
CA SER A 90 7.55 -0.54 12.66
C SER A 90 6.33 0.34 12.91
N ASP A 91 5.59 0.08 13.99
CA ASP A 91 4.48 0.96 14.42
C ASP A 91 4.93 2.39 14.74
N GLY A 92 6.13 2.56 15.30
CA GLY A 92 6.67 3.87 15.65
C GLY A 92 7.19 4.66 14.46
N GLN A 93 7.55 3.97 13.38
CA GLN A 93 8.08 4.54 12.13
C GLN A 93 7.56 3.72 10.95
N PRO A 94 6.27 3.86 10.62
CA PRO A 94 5.67 3.06 9.57
C PRO A 94 6.21 3.49 8.21
N MET A 95 6.61 2.51 7.42
CA MET A 95 6.82 2.66 5.99
C MET A 95 5.74 1.88 5.26
N TYR A 96 5.46 2.28 4.02
CA TYR A 96 4.32 1.76 3.30
C TYR A 96 4.73 1.16 1.95
N LEU A 97 3.99 0.12 1.56
CA LEU A 97 4.04 -0.49 0.24
C LEU A 97 2.68 -0.26 -0.43
N LEU A 98 2.68 0.11 -1.70
CA LEU A 98 1.50 -0.04 -2.55
C LEU A 98 1.60 -1.40 -3.25
N ALA A 99 0.81 -2.38 -2.80
CA ALA A 99 0.93 -3.77 -3.20
C ALA A 99 -0.32 -4.26 -3.93
N ALA A 100 -0.14 -5.08 -4.98
CA ALA A 100 -1.23 -5.85 -5.58
C ALA A 100 -1.45 -7.20 -4.87
N HIS A 101 -0.45 -7.64 -4.10
CA HIS A 101 -0.48 -8.86 -3.34
C HIS A 101 0.56 -8.82 -2.22
N ALA A 102 0.21 -9.36 -1.05
CA ALA A 102 1.13 -9.57 0.06
C ALA A 102 0.97 -10.97 0.66
N ILE A 103 2.11 -11.56 1.00
CA ILE A 103 2.23 -12.77 1.81
C ILE A 103 2.83 -12.35 3.14
N ILE A 104 2.04 -12.43 4.21
CA ILE A 104 2.45 -12.07 5.56
C ILE A 104 2.62 -13.37 6.37
N VAL A 105 3.74 -13.49 7.07
CA VAL A 105 4.07 -14.64 7.93
C VAL A 105 4.37 -14.12 9.32
N ALA A 106 3.60 -14.58 10.30
CA ALA A 106 3.72 -14.12 11.68
C ALA A 106 4.96 -14.69 12.38
N ARG A 107 5.33 -14.07 13.49
CA ARG A 107 6.44 -14.53 14.34
C ARG A 107 6.19 -15.97 14.79
N GLY A 108 7.16 -16.85 14.53
CA GLY A 108 7.10 -18.25 14.93
C GLY A 108 6.49 -19.17 13.86
N ASP A 109 5.88 -18.61 12.82
CA ASP A 109 5.39 -19.36 11.68
C ASP A 109 6.43 -19.46 10.56
N ILE A 110 6.31 -20.52 9.77
CA ILE A 110 7.13 -20.75 8.59
C ILE A 110 6.22 -20.92 7.38
N LYS A 111 6.56 -20.25 6.28
CA LYS A 111 5.89 -20.43 5.00
C LYS A 111 6.89 -20.83 3.93
N THR A 112 6.62 -21.94 3.26
CA THR A 112 7.38 -22.34 2.07
C THR A 112 6.95 -21.47 0.89
N ILE A 113 7.92 -20.89 0.18
CA ILE A 113 7.68 -20.02 -0.97
C ILE A 113 8.15 -20.74 -2.24
N ASP A 114 7.25 -20.85 -3.21
CA ASP A 114 7.56 -21.28 -4.57
C ASP A 114 7.86 -20.06 -5.44
N LEU A 115 9.15 -19.76 -5.62
CA LEU A 115 9.59 -18.58 -6.38
C LEU A 115 9.26 -18.69 -7.87
N ASP A 116 9.19 -19.90 -8.43
CA ASP A 116 8.87 -20.11 -9.84
C ASP A 116 7.39 -19.80 -10.09
N ALA A 117 6.51 -20.25 -9.19
CA ALA A 117 5.10 -19.87 -9.22
C ALA A 117 4.94 -18.35 -9.12
N LEU A 118 5.60 -17.71 -8.14
CA LEU A 118 5.50 -16.27 -7.91
C LEU A 118 6.00 -15.42 -9.08
N ARG A 119 6.89 -15.94 -9.92
CA ARG A 119 7.39 -15.23 -11.11
C ARG A 119 6.29 -15.02 -12.16
N ALA A 120 5.36 -15.96 -12.30
CA ALA A 120 4.34 -15.94 -13.35
C ALA A 120 3.04 -15.24 -12.92
N VAL A 121 2.74 -15.23 -11.61
CA VAL A 121 1.45 -14.70 -11.10
C VAL A 121 1.20 -13.23 -11.48
N PRO A 122 2.15 -12.28 -11.35
CA PRO A 122 1.88 -10.87 -11.63
C PRO A 122 1.36 -10.62 -13.04
N GLY A 123 1.95 -11.29 -14.03
CA GLY A 123 1.52 -11.20 -15.43
C GLY A 123 0.16 -11.86 -15.67
N ARG A 124 -0.11 -12.99 -15.01
CA ARG A 124 -1.40 -13.71 -15.13
C ARG A 124 -2.56 -12.92 -14.52
N GLU A 125 -2.35 -12.29 -13.37
CA GLU A 125 -3.37 -11.59 -12.60
C GLU A 125 -3.49 -10.09 -12.93
N GLY A 126 -2.68 -9.61 -13.88
CA GLY A 126 -2.67 -8.22 -14.34
C GLY A 126 -2.25 -7.21 -13.27
N TRP A 127 -1.37 -7.60 -12.33
CA TRP A 127 -1.00 -6.77 -11.19
C TRP A 127 -0.29 -5.47 -11.59
N ASP A 128 0.57 -5.52 -12.60
CA ASP A 128 1.27 -4.34 -13.10
C ASP A 128 0.28 -3.26 -13.59
N ALA A 129 -0.79 -3.67 -14.28
CA ALA A 129 -1.82 -2.76 -14.78
C ALA A 129 -2.63 -2.14 -13.64
N LYS A 130 -2.97 -2.93 -12.62
CA LYS A 130 -3.68 -2.45 -11.41
C LYS A 130 -2.84 -1.44 -10.64
N LEU A 131 -1.56 -1.74 -10.43
CA LEU A 131 -0.62 -0.83 -9.78
C LEU A 131 -0.42 0.45 -10.59
N ALA A 132 -0.28 0.35 -11.91
CA ALA A 132 -0.18 1.52 -12.78
C ALA A 132 -1.43 2.41 -12.70
N ALA A 133 -2.63 1.82 -12.69
CA ALA A 133 -3.88 2.56 -12.54
C ALA A 133 -3.98 3.25 -11.17
N ALA A 134 -3.56 2.56 -10.10
CA ALA A 134 -3.55 3.14 -8.74
C ALA A 134 -2.56 4.30 -8.63
N VAL A 135 -1.34 4.14 -9.12
CA VAL A 135 -0.31 5.19 -9.16
C VAL A 135 -0.81 6.41 -9.96
N ALA A 136 -1.43 6.18 -11.12
CA ALA A 136 -2.01 7.25 -11.93
C ALA A 136 -3.18 7.97 -11.23
N ALA A 137 -4.06 7.24 -10.55
CA ALA A 137 -5.18 7.83 -9.79
C ALA A 137 -4.69 8.69 -8.61
N LEU A 138 -3.62 8.26 -7.95
CA LEU A 138 -2.95 9.00 -6.88
C LEU A 138 -2.12 10.18 -7.41
N GLY A 139 -1.74 10.18 -8.68
CA GLY A 139 -0.87 11.21 -9.24
C GLY A 139 0.54 11.18 -8.66
N ILE A 140 0.99 10.03 -8.17
CA ILE A 140 2.34 9.83 -7.61
C ILE A 140 3.25 9.16 -8.63
N THR A 141 4.57 9.27 -8.43
CA THR A 141 5.58 8.58 -9.23
C THR A 141 6.56 7.87 -8.30
N PRO A 142 6.41 6.56 -8.05
CA PRO A 142 7.39 5.80 -7.29
C PRO A 142 8.79 5.92 -7.89
N THR A 143 9.80 6.08 -7.05
CA THR A 143 11.21 6.12 -7.46
C THR A 143 11.70 4.80 -8.03
N GLN A 144 11.05 3.70 -7.64
CA GLN A 144 11.25 2.38 -8.22
C GLN A 144 10.66 2.32 -9.64
N ASP A 145 11.47 1.99 -10.65
CA ASP A 145 11.07 2.03 -12.07
C ASP A 145 9.86 1.15 -12.46
N ARG A 146 9.67 0.03 -11.76
CA ARG A 146 8.63 -0.97 -12.06
C ARG A 146 8.30 -1.79 -10.81
N PRO A 147 7.06 -2.29 -10.68
CA PRO A 147 6.70 -3.12 -9.53
C PRO A 147 7.51 -4.42 -9.53
N ARG A 148 7.74 -4.95 -8.34
CA ARG A 148 8.51 -6.19 -8.14
C ARG A 148 8.15 -6.82 -6.80
N TRP A 149 8.59 -8.06 -6.61
CA TRP A 149 8.59 -8.69 -5.31
C TRP A 149 9.56 -7.97 -4.36
N LEU A 150 9.07 -7.59 -3.20
CA LEU A 150 9.75 -6.89 -2.12
C LEU A 150 9.66 -7.75 -0.86
N LEU A 151 10.80 -8.02 -0.24
CA LEU A 151 10.87 -8.70 1.05
C LEU A 151 11.10 -7.66 2.13
N CYS A 152 10.16 -7.54 3.06
CA CYS A 152 10.14 -6.54 4.11
C CYS A 152 9.93 -7.23 5.47
N SER A 153 10.36 -6.55 6.53
CA SER A 153 10.06 -6.91 7.91
C SER A 153 9.19 -5.85 8.55
N TYR A 154 8.31 -6.28 9.42
CA TYR A 154 7.50 -5.41 10.28
C TYR A 154 7.73 -5.78 11.75
N TRP A 155 7.78 -4.77 12.62
CA TRP A 155 7.91 -4.90 14.06
C TRP A 155 6.93 -3.96 14.78
N GLY A 156 5.95 -4.50 15.50
CA GLY A 156 4.92 -3.72 16.19
C GLY A 156 4.13 -4.59 17.12
#